data_AF-A0A8T0Z1C7-F1
#
_entry.id   AF-A0A8T0Z1C7-F1
#
_cell.length_a   1.000
_cell.length_b   1.000
_cell.length_c   1.000
_cell.angle_alpha   90.00
_cell.angle_beta   90.00
_cell.angle_gamma   90.00
#
_symmetry.space_group_name_H-M   'P 1'
#
loop_
_entity.id
_entity.type
_entity.pdbx_description
1 polymer ?
#
loop_
_entity_poly.entity_id
_entity_poly.type
_entity_poly.pdbx_seq_one_letter_code
_entity_poly.pdbx_strand_id
1 'polypeptide(L)'
;MRSRYYLITQCLDRPSESAWMALYKHGGDRNFLNATSLTRSYFHQLLERFSTFYQIRPVSGAGGRPPKLRYHHQALSLLLFFYVGYMEVSTLCMLFGLL
;
A
#
# COMPACT_ATOMS: atom_id res chain seq x y z
N MET A 1 7.43 -21.70 -23.24
CA MET A 1 6.73 -21.94 -21.95
C MET A 1 6.53 -20.61 -21.24
N ARG A 2 5.29 -20.18 -21.03
CA ARG A 2 4.98 -18.94 -20.29
C ARG A 2 4.84 -19.31 -18.81
N SER A 3 5.88 -19.10 -18.01
CA SER A 3 5.83 -19.33 -16.56
C SER A 3 4.75 -18.43 -15.96
N ARG A 4 3.74 -19.03 -15.31
CA ARG A 4 2.67 -18.28 -14.63
C ARG A 4 2.99 -18.28 -13.14
N TYR A 5 3.60 -17.19 -12.67
CA TYR A 5 3.79 -16.96 -11.25
C TYR A 5 2.44 -16.52 -10.64
N TYR A 6 1.75 -17.44 -9.97
CA TYR A 6 0.49 -17.15 -9.30
C TYR A 6 0.77 -16.82 -7.84
N LEU A 7 0.39 -15.61 -7.41
CA LEU A 7 0.29 -15.27 -5.99
C LEU A 7 -1.00 -15.89 -5.44
N ILE A 8 -0.87 -16.69 -4.37
CA ILE A 8 -2.00 -17.30 -3.67
C ILE A 8 -2.32 -16.44 -2.44
N THR A 9 -3.60 -16.32 -2.07
CA THR A 9 -4.07 -15.56 -0.89
C THR A 9 -3.33 -15.89 0.39
N GLN A 10 -2.85 -17.12 0.55
CA GLN A 10 -2.13 -17.60 1.73
C GLN A 10 -0.71 -17.01 1.86
N CYS A 11 -0.15 -16.49 0.77
CA CYS A 11 1.17 -15.87 0.76
C CYS A 11 1.13 -14.37 1.08
N LEU A 12 -0.06 -13.81 1.36
CA LEU A 12 -0.26 -12.38 1.56
C LEU A 12 -0.80 -12.12 2.96
N ASP A 13 -0.14 -11.21 3.66
CA ASP A 13 -0.67 -10.66 4.90
C ASP A 13 -1.98 -9.92 4.63
N ARG A 14 -2.82 -9.80 5.67
CA ARG A 14 -4.00 -8.93 5.58
C ARG A 14 -3.51 -7.51 5.25
N PRO A 15 -4.22 -6.71 4.44
CA PRO A 15 -3.79 -5.34 4.14
C PRO A 15 -3.52 -4.47 5.37
N SER A 16 -4.17 -4.75 6.51
CA SER A 16 -3.97 -4.09 7.81
C SER A 16 -2.70 -4.49 8.57
N GLU A 17 -2.09 -5.61 8.18
CA GLU A 17 -0.91 -6.26 8.77
C GLU A 17 0.28 -6.28 7.80
N SER A 18 0.14 -5.65 6.63
CA SER A 18 1.16 -5.66 5.58
C SER A 18 2.46 -4.97 5.98
N ALA A 19 3.55 -5.26 5.26
CA ALA A 19 4.85 -4.63 5.49
C ALA A 19 4.78 -3.10 5.48
N TRP A 20 3.97 -2.52 4.58
CA TRP A 20 3.72 -1.09 4.58
C TRP A 20 3.06 -0.60 5.88
N MET A 21 2.09 -1.33 6.43
CA MET A 21 1.43 -0.95 7.68
C MET A 21 2.40 -0.95 8.86
N ALA A 22 3.31 -1.93 8.93
CA ALA A 22 4.36 -1.98 9.94
C ALA A 22 5.30 -0.77 9.81
N LEU A 23 5.76 -0.46 8.60
CA LEU A 23 6.58 0.71 8.33
C LEU A 23 5.84 2.01 8.69
N TYR A 24 4.57 2.14 8.31
CA TYR A 24 3.79 3.35 8.57
C TYR A 24 3.56 3.59 10.07
N LYS A 25 3.30 2.54 10.86
CA LYS A 25 3.04 2.64 12.29
C LYS A 25 4.31 2.78 13.13
N HIS A 26 5.36 2.04 12.78
CA HIS A 26 6.54 1.86 13.65
C HIS A 26 7.86 2.34 13.03
N GLY A 27 7.88 2.62 11.72
CA GLY A 27 9.10 3.06 11.02
C GLY A 27 9.47 4.51 11.35
N GLY A 28 10.77 4.78 11.43
CA GLY A 28 11.30 6.14 11.61
C GLY A 28 11.43 6.91 10.29
N ASP A 29 11.88 8.16 10.37
CA ASP A 29 12.03 9.05 9.20
C ASP A 29 12.96 8.48 8.14
N ARG A 30 14.06 7.83 8.55
CA ARG A 30 14.98 7.18 7.61
C ARG A 30 14.31 6.02 6.86
N ASN A 31 13.44 5.25 7.52
CA ASN A 31 12.68 4.20 6.86
C ASN A 31 11.72 4.78 5.82
N PHE A 32 11.02 5.87 6.16
CA PHE A 32 10.12 6.58 5.24
C PHE A 32 10.87 7.15 4.03
N LEU A 33 12.00 7.81 4.27
CA LEU A 33 12.81 8.39 3.21
C LEU A 33 13.31 7.31 2.25
N ASN A 34 13.83 6.20 2.76
CA ASN A 34 14.29 5.10 1.93
C ASN A 34 13.16 4.42 1.15
N ALA A 35 11.97 4.33 1.74
CA ALA A 35 10.84 3.63 1.15
C ALA A 35 10.05 4.48 0.15
N THR A 36 9.86 5.77 0.44
CA THR A 36 8.96 6.67 -0.32
C THR A 36 9.69 7.81 -1.02
N SER A 37 11.00 7.96 -0.80
CA SER A 37 11.80 9.15 -1.16
C SER A 37 11.32 10.45 -0.51
N LEU A 38 10.44 10.36 0.51
CA LEU A 38 9.93 11.48 1.28
C LEU A 38 10.21 11.26 2.77
N THR A 39 10.57 12.33 3.48
CA THR A 39 10.53 12.29 4.95
C THR A 39 9.09 12.08 5.42
N ARG A 40 8.90 11.54 6.62
CA ARG A 40 7.57 11.30 7.19
C ARG A 40 6.71 12.57 7.24
N SER A 41 7.29 13.72 7.58
CA SER A 41 6.55 15.00 7.64
C SER A 41 6.01 15.43 6.28
N TYR A 42 6.82 15.40 5.22
CA TYR A 42 6.38 15.71 3.85
C TYR A 42 5.38 14.68 3.33
N PHE A 43 5.56 13.40 3.66
CA PHE A 43 4.58 12.37 3.33
C PHE A 43 3.21 12.67 3.94
N HIS A 44 3.15 13.09 5.21
CA HIS A 44 1.89 13.43 5.87
C HIS A 44 1.23 14.69 5.28
N GLN A 45 2.00 15.72 4.92
CA GLN A 45 1.47 16.89 4.23
C GLN A 45 0.85 16.52 2.87
N LEU A 46 1.53 15.67 2.10
CA LEU A 46 1.00 15.15 0.85
C LEU A 46 -0.24 14.29 1.08
N LEU A 47 -0.24 13.46 2.13
CA LEU A 47 -1.36 12.61 2.50
C LEU A 47 -2.62 13.41 2.85
N GLU A 48 -2.46 14.49 3.61
CA GLU A 48 -3.56 15.40 3.94
C GLU A 48 -4.18 15.95 2.66
N ARG A 49 -3.36 16.48 1.75
CA ARG A 49 -3.83 16.97 0.45
C ARG A 49 -4.43 15.87 -0.42
N PHE A 50 -3.84 14.68 -0.44
CA PHE A 50 -4.33 13.54 -1.20
C PHE A 50 -5.72 13.10 -0.73
N SER A 51 -5.95 13.10 0.59
CA SER A 51 -7.23 12.69 1.18
C SER A 51 -8.40 13.58 0.76
N THR A 52 -8.14 14.85 0.41
CA THR A 52 -9.20 15.74 -0.09
C THR A 52 -9.65 15.37 -1.50
N PHE A 53 -8.81 14.69 -2.29
CA PHE A 53 -9.11 14.32 -3.68
C PHE A 53 -9.46 12.85 -3.87
N TYR A 54 -8.96 11.95 -3.01
CA TYR A 54 -9.13 10.52 -3.16
C TYR A 54 -10.09 9.98 -2.10
N GLN A 55 -11.35 9.77 -2.46
CA GLN A 55 -12.36 9.25 -1.54
C GLN A 55 -12.34 7.71 -1.50
N ILE A 56 -11.99 7.12 -0.36
CA ILE A 56 -12.12 5.67 -0.16
C ILE A 56 -13.58 5.35 0.12
N ARG A 57 -14.21 4.63 -0.81
CA ARG A 57 -15.60 4.19 -0.62
C ARG A 57 -15.69 3.20 0.55
N PRO A 58 -16.64 3.37 1.48
CA PRO A 58 -16.88 2.39 2.52
C PRO A 58 -17.31 1.06 1.89
N VAL A 59 -16.95 -0.03 2.56
CA VAL A 59 -17.32 -1.38 2.10
C VAL A 59 -18.83 -1.52 2.21
N SER A 60 -19.54 -1.55 1.08
CA SER A 60 -20.94 -1.97 1.10
C SER A 60 -20.97 -3.48 1.37
N GLY A 61 -21.58 -3.87 2.48
CA GLY A 61 -21.67 -5.26 2.90
C GLY A 61 -22.51 -6.07 1.91
N ALA A 62 -21.84 -6.83 1.04
CA ALA A 62 -22.40 -7.96 0.28
C ALA A 62 -21.33 -8.78 -0.50
N GLY A 63 -20.05 -8.37 -0.51
CA GLY A 63 -19.01 -9.02 -1.32
C GLY A 63 -18.03 -9.88 -0.52
N GLY A 64 -17.70 -11.07 -1.01
CA GLY A 64 -16.70 -11.96 -0.41
C GLY A 64 -15.24 -11.52 -0.60
N ARG A 65 -14.96 -10.49 -1.41
CA ARG A 65 -13.60 -9.98 -1.63
C ARG A 65 -13.21 -9.03 -0.49
N PRO A 66 -12.12 -9.28 0.25
CA PRO A 66 -11.66 -8.37 1.29
C PRO A 66 -11.39 -6.97 0.72
N PRO A 67 -11.72 -5.90 1.47
CA PRO A 67 -11.41 -4.54 1.04
C PRO A 67 -9.89 -4.38 0.90
N LYS A 68 -9.47 -4.02 -0.31
CA LYS A 68 -8.07 -3.99 -0.73
C LYS A 68 -7.27 -2.88 -0.03
N LEU A 69 -7.84 -1.69 0.15
CA LEU A 69 -7.19 -0.54 0.77
C LEU A 69 -8.22 0.20 1.64
N ARG A 70 -7.93 0.37 2.93
CA ARG A 70 -8.84 1.00 3.89
C ARG A 70 -8.39 2.41 4.28
N TYR A 71 -7.10 2.71 4.12
CA TYR A 71 -6.53 3.97 4.56
C TYR A 71 -5.86 4.72 3.40
N HIS A 72 -6.02 6.04 3.37
CA HIS A 72 -5.44 6.91 2.35
C HIS A 72 -3.92 6.75 2.24
N HIS A 73 -3.24 6.51 3.38
CA HIS A 73 -1.80 6.32 3.37
C HIS A 73 -1.36 5.06 2.62
N GLN A 74 -2.19 4.01 2.56
CA GLN A 74 -1.91 2.81 1.76
C GLN A 74 -2.07 3.09 0.26
N ALA A 75 -3.09 3.86 -0.13
CA ALA A 75 -3.31 4.23 -1.53
C ALA A 75 -2.22 5.18 -2.04
N LEU A 76 -1.88 6.21 -1.26
CA LEU A 76 -0.81 7.15 -1.61
C LEU A 76 0.54 6.45 -1.75
N SER A 77 0.92 5.61 -0.80
CA SER A 77 2.20 4.89 -0.87
C SER A 77 2.23 3.88 -2.01
N LEU A 78 1.11 3.21 -2.31
CA LEU A 78 1.05 2.32 -3.46
C LEU A 78 1.33 3.09 -4.77
N LEU A 79 0.76 4.29 -4.92
CA LEU A 79 1.03 5.16 -6.07
C LEU A 79 2.51 5.58 -6.10
N LEU A 80 3.07 6.02 -4.97
CA LEU A 80 4.48 6.39 -4.91
C LEU A 80 5.39 5.21 -5.29
N PHE A 81 5.13 4.02 -4.75
CA PHE A 81 5.91 2.82 -5.04
C PHE A 81 5.76 2.38 -6.49
N PHE A 82 4.59 2.57 -7.09
CA PHE A 82 4.34 2.24 -8.50
C PHE A 82 5.02 3.22 -9.46
N TYR A 83 5.04 4.52 -9.15
CA TYR A 83 5.63 5.53 -10.02
C TYR A 83 7.13 5.76 -9.80
N VAL A 84 7.60 5.62 -8.56
CA VAL A 84 9.01 5.86 -8.19
C VAL A 84 9.79 4.55 -8.16
N GLY A 85 9.17 3.48 -7.68
CA GLY A 85 9.78 2.17 -7.64
C GLY A 85 9.56 1.43 -8.95
N TYR A 86 10.62 0.92 -9.57
CA TYR A 86 10.54 -0.07 -10.65
C TYR A 86 10.09 -1.44 -10.11
N MET A 87 9.08 -1.45 -9.23
CA MET A 87 8.64 -2.65 -8.54
C MET A 87 7.63 -3.41 -9.39
N GLU A 88 7.84 -4.72 -9.51
CA GLU A 88 6.84 -5.58 -10.12
C GLU A 88 5.53 -5.56 -9.34
N VAL A 89 4.40 -5.75 -10.05
CA VAL A 89 3.06 -5.80 -9.45
C VAL A 89 2.97 -6.86 -8.35
N SER A 90 3.66 -7.99 -8.52
CA SER A 90 3.77 -9.06 -7.52
C SER A 90 4.36 -8.55 -6.20
N THR A 91 5.41 -7.75 -6.25
CA THR A 91 6.07 -7.17 -5.07
C THR A 91 5.19 -6.12 -4.41
N LEU A 92 4.50 -5.29 -5.20
CA LEU A 92 3.51 -4.34 -4.66
C LEU A 92 2.37 -5.09 -3.96
N CYS A 93 1.88 -6.19 -4.54
CA CYS A 93 0.88 -7.04 -3.92
C CYS A 93 1.35 -7.58 -2.56
N MET A 94 2.59 -8.07 -2.45
CA MET A 94 3.15 -8.54 -1.18
C MET A 94 3.30 -7.41 -0.15
N LEU A 95 3.82 -6.25 -0.55
CA LEU A 95 4.06 -5.13 0.38
C LEU A 95 2.78 -4.54 0.98
N PHE A 96 1.68 -4.62 0.23
CA PHE A 96 0.40 -4.02 0.60
C PHE A 96 -0.69 -5.03 0.97
N GLY A 97 -0.43 -6.33 0.84
CA GLY A 97 -1.42 -7.39 1.08
C GLY A 97 -2.54 -7.42 0.03
N LEU A 98 -2.24 -7.09 -1.23
CA LEU A 98 -3.22 -6.93 -2.31
C LEU A 98 -3.30 -8.15 -3.23
N LEU A 99 -4.52 -8.53 -3.61
CA LEU A 99 -4.85 -9.55 -4.62
C LEU A 99 -5.90 -9.02 -5.59
#